data_AF-A0A8R7R704-F1
#
_entry.id   AF-A0A8R7R704-F1
#
_cell.length_a   1.000
_cell.length_b   1.000
_cell.length_c   1.000
_cell.angle_alpha   90.00
_cell.angle_beta   90.00
_cell.angle_gamma   90.00
#
_symmetry.space_group_name_H-M   'P 1'
#
loop_
_entity.id
_entity.type
_entity.pdbx_description
1 polymer ?
#
loop_
_entity_poly.entity_id
_entity_poly.type
_entity_poly.pdbx_seq_one_letter_code
_entity_poly.pdbx_strand_id
1 'polypeptide(L)'
;MVADPDPMDAMINFLKSLGQTYRLNVLDLGGCKGLKTSHLKSICNMVSLKYLSIRNTDVSRLPPEVSHLILLETLDIRQTKVWGPDMKHIYLRKLKHLLTGPKMTTEEETIRGAGMPRLIGKMEDMEILSRVQVEHGMKELEEVGRLLKLRKLGVVLIGSQSQAQDNMASLLQVMTKLRDCLRSLSIWVTPPPTNGDPSVTVNMVMTQDYAPKLLESLDIRGVRFLNTGLPHWIWALQELCEITLCDTFLSKVSLQDLGNKLHHLRRLRLLRNS
;
A
#
# COMPACT_ATOMS: atom_id res chain seq x y z
N MET A 1 17.17 33.49 29.92
CA MET A 1 17.88 32.75 28.86
C MET A 1 16.83 32.26 27.87
N VAL A 2 16.84 32.75 26.64
CA VAL A 2 16.01 32.16 25.58
C VAL A 2 16.65 30.82 25.23
N ALA A 3 15.93 29.72 25.40
CA ALA A 3 16.43 28.42 25.00
C ALA A 3 16.74 28.44 23.49
N ASP A 4 17.83 27.79 23.08
CA ASP A 4 18.15 27.66 21.67
C ASP A 4 16.97 27.01 20.92
N PRO A 5 16.63 27.50 19.71
CA PRO A 5 15.54 26.95 18.94
C PRO A 5 15.78 25.47 18.65
N ASP A 6 14.72 24.67 18.74
CA ASP A 6 14.77 23.24 18.40
C ASP A 6 15.39 23.08 16.99
N PRO A 7 16.41 22.20 16.83
CA PRO A 7 17.09 22.05 15.54
C PRO A 7 16.14 21.72 14.38
N MET A 8 15.04 21.02 14.64
CA MET A 8 14.02 20.75 13.63
C MET A 8 13.22 22.00 13.28
N ASP A 9 12.89 22.86 14.26
CA ASP A 9 12.23 24.13 13.99
C ASP A 9 13.12 25.04 13.13
N ALA A 10 14.41 25.10 13.45
CA ALA A 10 15.39 25.85 12.65
C ALA A 10 15.48 25.31 11.21
N MET A 11 15.58 23.99 11.05
CA MET A 11 15.58 23.33 9.73
C MET A 11 14.31 23.65 8.93
N ILE A 12 13.14 23.57 9.55
CA ILE A 12 11.86 23.84 8.88
C ILE A 12 11.75 25.30 8.46
N ASN A 13 12.22 26.23 9.29
CA ASN A 13 12.25 27.65 8.94
C ASN A 13 13.20 27.94 7.77
N PHE A 14 14.34 27.27 7.72
CA PHE A 14 15.22 27.32 6.55
C PHE A 14 14.55 26.76 5.28
N LEU A 15 13.88 25.61 5.38
CA LEU A 15 13.15 25.04 4.23
C LEU A 15 12.05 25.99 3.73
N LYS A 16 11.35 26.70 4.63
CA LYS A 16 10.38 27.73 4.26
C LYS A 16 11.02 28.86 3.46
N SER A 17 12.16 29.39 3.90
CA SER A 17 12.83 30.48 3.18
C SER A 17 13.29 30.01 1.79
N LEU A 18 13.77 28.77 1.67
CA LEU A 18 14.08 28.17 0.37
C LEU A 18 12.86 28.10 -0.55
N GLY A 19 11.67 27.75 -0.03
CA GLY A 19 10.45 27.73 -0.84
C GLY A 19 9.96 29.10 -1.30
N GLN A 20 10.40 30.18 -0.64
CA GLN A 20 10.12 31.56 -1.06
C GLN A 20 11.11 32.07 -2.11
N THR A 21 12.36 31.61 -2.04
CA THR A 21 13.42 32.01 -2.98
C THR A 21 13.47 31.12 -4.23
N TYR A 22 13.22 29.83 -4.06
CA TYR A 22 13.34 28.80 -5.10
C TYR A 22 12.02 28.07 -5.28
N ARG A 23 11.75 27.64 -6.51
CA ARG A 23 10.65 26.73 -6.81
C ARG A 23 11.01 25.30 -6.40
N LEU A 24 10.82 24.98 -5.13
CA LEU A 24 11.12 23.65 -4.60
C LEU A 24 10.10 22.63 -5.09
N ASN A 25 10.55 21.65 -5.87
CA ASN A 25 9.69 20.58 -6.42
C ASN A 25 9.86 19.25 -5.67
N VAL A 26 10.98 19.03 -4.98
CA VAL A 26 11.31 17.77 -4.31
C VAL A 26 11.75 18.07 -2.89
N LEU A 27 11.11 17.42 -1.93
CA LEU A 27 11.50 17.46 -0.53
C LEU A 27 11.48 16.05 0.04
N ASP A 28 12.66 15.52 0.36
CA ASP A 28 12.82 14.23 1.04
C ASP A 28 13.34 14.46 2.46
N LEU A 29 12.50 14.14 3.43
CA LEU A 29 12.77 14.20 4.87
C LEU A 29 12.85 12.78 5.46
N GLY A 30 13.17 11.79 4.62
CA GLY A 30 13.30 10.40 5.00
C GLY A 30 14.26 10.22 6.17
N GLY A 31 13.79 9.60 7.25
CA GLY A 31 14.60 9.33 8.44
C GLY A 31 14.80 10.52 9.39
N CYS A 32 14.31 11.72 9.07
CA CYS A 32 14.38 12.89 9.95
C CYS A 32 13.48 12.69 11.20
N LYS A 33 14.07 12.14 12.27
CA LYS A 33 13.40 11.94 13.57
C LYS A 33 13.05 13.28 14.22
N GLY A 34 11.99 13.29 15.04
CA GLY A 34 11.51 14.52 15.67
C GLY A 34 10.59 15.40 14.80
N LEU A 35 10.30 14.98 13.55
CA LEU A 35 9.33 15.67 12.70
C LEU A 35 7.91 15.55 13.28
N LYS A 36 7.27 16.69 13.55
CA LYS A 36 5.91 16.77 14.11
C LYS A 36 4.89 17.17 13.05
N THR A 37 3.60 16.92 13.31
CA THR A 37 2.51 17.37 12.43
C THR A 37 2.50 18.90 12.22
N SER A 38 2.92 19.69 13.22
CA SER A 38 3.07 21.15 13.09
C SER A 38 4.10 21.56 12.03
N HIS A 39 5.21 20.83 11.94
CA HIS A 39 6.23 21.04 10.91
C HIS A 39 5.67 20.70 9.52
N LEU A 40 4.86 19.64 9.41
CA LEU A 40 4.20 19.29 8.15
C LEU A 40 3.24 20.38 7.67
N LYS A 41 2.48 21.02 8.56
CA LYS A 41 1.60 22.15 8.18
C LYS A 41 2.38 23.25 7.46
N SER A 42 3.58 23.53 7.95
CA SER A 42 4.49 24.49 7.34
C SER A 42 4.97 24.06 5.96
N ILE A 43 5.38 22.79 5.82
CA ILE A 43 5.81 22.20 4.55
C ILE A 43 4.67 22.20 3.52
N CYS A 44 3.44 21.98 3.97
CA CYS A 44 2.26 21.94 3.10
C CYS A 44 1.93 23.28 2.42
N ASN A 45 2.56 24.39 2.83
CA ASN A 45 2.44 25.68 2.15
C ASN A 45 3.36 25.80 0.92
N MET A 46 4.27 24.84 0.71
CA MET A 46 5.16 24.79 -0.46
C MET A 46 4.42 24.18 -1.67
N VAL A 47 3.45 24.92 -2.22
CA VAL A 47 2.52 24.43 -3.25
C VAL A 47 3.19 24.01 -4.58
N SER A 48 4.47 24.32 -4.77
CA SER A 48 5.27 23.87 -5.92
C SER A 48 5.73 22.41 -5.83
N LEU A 49 5.64 21.78 -4.65
CA LEU A 49 6.13 20.42 -4.44
C LEU A 49 5.41 19.42 -5.34
N LYS A 50 6.22 18.59 -6.00
CA LYS A 50 5.83 17.41 -6.79
C LYS A 50 6.18 16.11 -6.09
N TYR A 51 7.17 16.11 -5.20
CA TYR A 51 7.58 14.96 -4.42
C TYR A 51 7.74 15.35 -2.96
N LEU A 52 7.08 14.62 -2.07
CA LEU A 52 7.24 14.72 -0.63
C LEU A 52 7.46 13.33 -0.04
N SER A 53 8.61 13.12 0.58
CA SER A 53 8.89 11.93 1.39
C SER A 53 9.08 12.32 2.84
N ILE A 54 8.34 11.67 3.72
CA ILE A 54 8.52 11.70 5.18
C ILE A 54 8.73 10.28 5.70
N ARG A 55 9.28 9.42 4.85
CA ARG A 55 9.47 8.00 5.14
C ARG A 55 10.30 7.81 6.41
N ASN A 56 9.96 6.80 7.22
CA ASN A 56 10.72 6.48 8.44
C ASN A 56 10.88 7.69 9.39
N THR A 57 9.90 8.58 9.45
CA THR A 57 9.82 9.63 10.48
C THR A 57 8.90 9.19 11.63
N ASP A 58 8.75 10.03 12.65
CA ASP A 58 7.86 9.74 13.79
C ASP A 58 6.48 10.41 13.65
N VAL A 59 6.19 10.95 12.46
CA VAL A 59 4.88 11.53 12.13
C VAL A 59 3.80 10.48 12.31
N SER A 60 2.79 10.82 13.11
CA SER A 60 1.62 9.99 13.38
C SER A 60 0.36 10.44 12.65
N ARG A 61 0.32 11.67 12.13
CA ARG A 61 -0.85 12.24 11.46
C ARG A 61 -0.44 13.16 10.33
N LEU A 62 -1.09 13.01 9.17
CA LEU A 62 -0.99 13.98 8.09
C LEU A 62 -1.94 15.15 8.35
N PRO A 63 -1.46 16.41 8.29
CA PRO A 63 -2.33 17.56 8.43
C PRO A 63 -3.29 17.67 7.21
N PRO A 64 -4.52 18.18 7.37
CA PRO A 64 -5.42 18.49 6.26
C PRO A 64 -4.82 19.37 5.16
N GLU A 65 -3.89 20.24 5.58
CA GLU A 65 -3.12 21.13 4.72
C GLU A 65 -2.30 20.37 3.66
N VAL A 66 -2.05 19.06 3.78
CA VAL A 66 -1.43 18.25 2.71
C VAL A 66 -2.15 18.43 1.39
N SER A 67 -3.48 18.59 1.40
CA SER A 67 -4.29 18.83 0.19
C SER A 67 -3.98 20.17 -0.51
N HIS A 68 -3.23 21.09 0.12
CA HIS A 68 -2.73 22.31 -0.53
C HIS A 68 -1.60 22.03 -1.53
N LEU A 69 -0.95 20.87 -1.46
CA LEU A 69 0.10 20.45 -2.38
C LEU A 69 -0.51 19.99 -3.72
N ILE A 70 -1.15 20.92 -4.43
CA ILE A 70 -1.97 20.65 -5.63
C ILE A 70 -1.16 20.08 -6.82
N LEU A 71 0.16 20.26 -6.80
CA LEU A 71 1.08 19.73 -7.81
C LEU A 71 1.76 18.41 -7.39
N LEU A 72 1.42 17.87 -6.21
CA LEU A 72 2.10 16.69 -5.68
C LEU A 72 1.80 15.46 -6.53
N GLU A 73 2.87 14.85 -7.04
CA GLU A 73 2.86 13.63 -7.86
C GLU A 73 3.23 12.39 -7.03
N THR A 74 4.08 12.54 -6.01
CA THR A 74 4.49 11.46 -5.10
C THR A 74 4.40 11.87 -3.64
N LEU A 75 3.72 11.04 -2.85
CA LEU A 75 3.68 11.13 -1.39
C LEU A 75 4.20 9.82 -0.79
N ASP A 76 5.35 9.87 -0.13
CA ASP A 76 5.94 8.73 0.55
C ASP A 76 5.84 8.87 2.07
N ILE A 77 4.95 8.06 2.65
CA ILE A 77 4.68 7.97 4.10
C ILE A 77 5.01 6.57 4.63
N ARG A 78 5.82 5.79 3.92
CA ARG A 78 6.24 4.46 4.39
C ARG A 78 6.94 4.56 5.74
N GLN A 79 6.76 3.56 6.59
CA GLN A 79 7.43 3.47 7.89
C GLN A 79 7.14 4.68 8.82
N THR A 80 6.01 5.35 8.63
CA THR A 80 5.48 6.36 9.56
C THR A 80 4.45 5.72 10.51
N LYS A 81 3.91 6.52 11.43
CA LYS A 81 2.81 6.11 12.32
C LYS A 81 1.45 6.64 11.85
N VAL A 82 1.34 7.09 10.60
CA VAL A 82 0.09 7.64 10.02
C VAL A 82 -0.99 6.57 10.01
N TRP A 83 -2.14 6.90 10.59
CA TRP A 83 -3.26 5.98 10.76
C TRP A 83 -4.40 6.28 9.77
N GLY A 84 -5.24 5.28 9.49
CA GLY A 84 -6.24 5.32 8.44
C GLY A 84 -7.28 6.44 8.50
N PRO A 85 -7.82 6.81 9.66
CA PRO A 85 -8.74 7.95 9.76
C PRO A 85 -8.12 9.28 9.29
N ASP A 86 -6.81 9.47 9.43
CA ASP A 86 -6.11 10.69 8.97
C ASP A 86 -5.92 10.73 7.45
N MET A 87 -6.31 9.69 6.71
CA MET A 87 -6.27 9.68 5.24
C MET A 87 -7.58 10.19 4.62
N LYS A 88 -8.68 10.26 5.39
CA LYS A 88 -10.03 10.53 4.85
C LYS A 88 -10.21 11.93 4.30
N HIS A 89 -9.40 12.90 4.74
CA HIS A 89 -9.41 14.28 4.24
C HIS A 89 -8.39 14.56 3.13
N ILE A 90 -7.56 13.56 2.77
CA ILE A 90 -6.53 13.73 1.75
C ILE A 90 -7.15 13.62 0.36
N TYR A 91 -6.96 14.66 -0.44
CA TYR A 91 -7.30 14.64 -1.87
C TYR A 91 -6.25 15.41 -2.66
N LEU A 92 -5.53 14.69 -3.52
CA LEU A 92 -4.41 15.21 -4.29
C LEU A 92 -4.60 14.83 -5.76
N ARG A 93 -5.20 15.73 -6.54
CA ARG A 93 -5.66 15.43 -7.91
C ARG A 93 -4.53 14.98 -8.86
N LYS A 94 -3.30 15.49 -8.65
CA LYS A 94 -2.12 15.17 -9.47
C LYS A 94 -1.29 13.99 -8.95
N LEU A 95 -1.74 13.35 -7.87
CA LEU A 95 -0.97 12.28 -7.24
C LEU A 95 -0.93 11.05 -8.14
N LYS A 96 0.28 10.61 -8.46
CA LYS A 96 0.59 9.40 -9.19
C LYS A 96 0.97 8.27 -8.25
N HIS A 97 1.72 8.58 -7.19
CA HIS A 97 2.29 7.57 -6.30
C HIS A 97 1.96 7.88 -4.85
N LEU A 98 1.13 7.02 -4.24
CA LEU A 98 0.93 6.97 -2.80
C LEU A 98 1.66 5.75 -2.24
N LEU A 99 2.79 6.00 -1.58
CA LEU A 99 3.62 4.97 -0.98
C LEU A 99 3.34 4.91 0.52
N THR A 100 2.65 3.87 0.95
CA THR A 100 2.42 3.59 2.36
C THR A 100 3.02 2.24 2.75
N GLY A 101 3.06 1.99 4.04
CA GLY A 101 3.55 0.75 4.62
C GLY A 101 3.82 0.95 6.09
N PRO A 102 3.39 0.04 6.97
CA PRO A 102 3.52 0.21 8.40
C PRO A 102 4.98 0.29 8.81
N LYS A 103 5.26 1.04 9.88
CA LYS A 103 6.51 0.92 10.61
C LYS A 103 6.44 -0.41 11.36
N MET A 104 7.21 -1.41 10.92
CA MET A 104 7.31 -2.68 11.63
C MET A 104 8.07 -2.42 12.93
N THR A 105 7.36 -2.29 14.05
CA THR A 105 7.95 -2.33 15.39
C THR A 105 8.07 -3.78 15.83
N THR A 106 9.11 -4.08 16.61
CA THR A 106 9.46 -5.42 17.10
C THR A 106 8.47 -6.01 18.10
N GLU A 107 7.48 -5.22 18.52
CA GLU A 107 6.47 -5.57 19.52
C GLU A 107 5.10 -5.68 18.84
N GLU A 108 4.35 -6.71 19.21
CA GLU A 108 3.18 -7.33 18.58
C GLU A 108 1.92 -6.46 18.45
N GLU A 109 2.06 -5.15 18.26
CA GLU A 109 0.92 -4.26 18.17
C GLU A 109 0.37 -4.21 16.73
N THR A 110 -0.89 -4.62 16.61
CA THR A 110 -1.83 -4.36 15.49
C THR A 110 -1.26 -3.47 14.40
N ILE A 111 -1.03 -4.02 13.20
CA ILE A 111 -0.55 -3.25 12.04
C ILE A 111 -1.46 -2.03 11.83
N ARG A 112 -0.98 -0.85 12.26
CA ARG A 112 -1.63 0.43 11.98
C ARG A 112 -1.04 0.96 10.67
N GLY A 113 -1.81 0.78 9.60
CA GLY A 113 -1.48 1.30 8.28
C GLY A 113 -2.18 2.62 7.99
N ALA A 114 -1.65 3.33 7.00
CA ALA A 114 -2.40 4.41 6.36
C ALA A 114 -3.57 3.80 5.56
N GLY A 115 -4.76 4.35 5.75
CA GLY A 115 -6.01 3.93 5.14
C GLY A 115 -6.18 4.49 3.74
N MET A 116 -7.29 4.10 3.11
CA MET A 116 -7.66 4.62 1.80
C MET A 116 -8.08 6.11 1.88
N PRO A 117 -7.57 6.99 0.99
CA PRO A 117 -8.14 8.33 0.83
C PRO A 117 -9.59 8.25 0.36
N ARG A 118 -10.50 9.05 0.95
CA ARG A 118 -11.94 8.98 0.66
C ARG A 118 -12.30 9.19 -0.81
N LEU A 119 -11.53 10.03 -1.51
CA LEU A 119 -11.76 10.38 -2.92
C LEU A 119 -10.76 9.71 -3.86
N ILE A 120 -10.26 8.53 -3.50
CA ILE A 120 -9.23 7.81 -4.27
C ILE A 120 -9.65 7.62 -5.74
N GLY A 121 -10.91 7.30 -6.01
CA GLY A 121 -11.43 7.09 -7.37
C GLY A 121 -11.44 8.35 -8.25
N LYS A 122 -11.19 9.55 -7.69
CA LYS A 122 -11.05 10.81 -8.44
C LYS A 122 -9.58 11.18 -8.72
N MET A 123 -8.63 10.39 -8.23
CA MET A 123 -7.19 10.62 -8.41
C MET A 123 -6.71 9.89 -9.67
N GLU A 124 -7.23 10.28 -10.83
CA GLU A 124 -7.13 9.56 -12.11
C GLU A 124 -5.69 9.41 -12.66
N ASP A 125 -4.75 10.20 -12.16
CA ASP A 125 -3.32 10.11 -12.49
C ASP A 125 -2.59 9.01 -11.68
N MET A 126 -3.28 8.30 -10.77
CA MET A 126 -2.69 7.27 -9.91
C MET A 126 -2.09 6.10 -10.70
N GLU A 127 -0.81 5.83 -10.46
CA GLU A 127 -0.03 4.74 -11.04
C GLU A 127 0.40 3.71 -9.97
N ILE A 128 0.66 4.17 -8.74
CA ILE A 128 1.10 3.34 -7.62
C ILE A 128 0.30 3.67 -6.37
N LEU A 129 -0.45 2.68 -5.88
CA LEU A 129 -1.15 2.72 -4.61
C LEU A 129 -0.63 1.56 -3.75
N SER A 130 0.25 1.82 -2.80
CA SER A 130 0.99 0.75 -2.11
C SER A 130 0.65 0.65 -0.62
N ARG A 131 0.23 -0.55 -0.19
CA ARG A 131 -0.04 -1.01 1.20
C ARG A 131 -1.05 -0.17 1.97
N VAL A 132 -2.09 0.31 1.28
CA VAL A 132 -3.20 1.02 1.93
C VAL A 132 -4.12 0.06 2.66
N GLN A 133 -4.54 0.44 3.87
CA GLN A 133 -5.46 -0.33 4.68
C GLN A 133 -6.90 -0.12 4.21
N VAL A 134 -7.63 -1.22 4.05
CA VAL A 134 -9.04 -1.23 3.67
C VAL A 134 -9.88 -1.27 4.95
N GLU A 135 -10.54 -0.17 5.29
CA GLU A 135 -11.40 -0.04 6.46
C GLU A 135 -12.88 -0.25 6.11
N HIS A 136 -13.30 0.18 4.92
CA HIS A 136 -14.69 0.16 4.46
C HIS A 136 -14.85 -0.66 3.18
N GLY A 137 -14.11 -1.78 3.11
CA GLY A 137 -14.27 -2.90 2.20
C GLY A 137 -14.73 -2.55 0.79
N MET A 138 -16.01 -2.87 0.53
CA MET A 138 -16.65 -2.72 -0.77
C MET A 138 -16.54 -1.31 -1.36
N LYS A 139 -16.88 -0.27 -0.59
CA LYS A 139 -16.93 1.11 -1.11
C LYS A 139 -15.54 1.64 -1.48
N GLU A 140 -14.53 1.34 -0.67
CA GLU A 140 -13.16 1.79 -0.93
C GLU A 140 -12.56 1.09 -2.14
N LEU A 141 -12.77 -0.22 -2.24
CA LEU A 141 -12.24 -1.02 -3.34
C LEU A 141 -12.92 -0.68 -4.68
N GLU A 142 -14.23 -0.45 -4.68
CA GLU A 142 -14.95 -0.02 -5.90
C GLU A 142 -14.36 1.27 -6.51
N GLU A 143 -13.97 2.24 -5.68
CA GLU A 143 -13.33 3.48 -6.12
C GLU A 143 -11.95 3.22 -6.74
N VAL A 144 -11.16 2.29 -6.19
CA VAL A 144 -9.87 1.85 -6.77
C VAL A 144 -10.06 1.27 -8.18
N GLY A 145 -11.18 0.59 -8.42
CA GLY A 145 -11.53 0.06 -9.74
C GLY A 145 -11.70 1.11 -10.84
N ARG A 146 -11.71 2.41 -10.51
CA ARG A 146 -11.75 3.52 -11.49
C ARG A 146 -10.36 3.99 -11.94
N LEU A 147 -9.30 3.51 -11.31
CA LEU A 147 -7.92 3.96 -11.55
C LEU A 147 -7.27 3.24 -12.73
N LEU A 148 -7.67 3.57 -13.95
CA LEU A 148 -7.22 2.87 -15.17
C LEU A 148 -5.72 3.07 -15.51
N LYS A 149 -5.05 4.01 -14.83
CA LYS A 149 -3.58 4.18 -14.90
C LYS A 149 -2.82 3.35 -13.86
N LEU A 150 -3.51 2.68 -12.93
CA LEU A 150 -2.87 1.96 -11.84
C LEU A 150 -2.06 0.78 -12.36
N ARG A 151 -0.75 0.77 -12.09
CA ARG A 151 0.18 -0.31 -12.40
C ARG A 151 0.51 -1.14 -11.19
N LYS A 152 0.51 -0.54 -9.99
CA LYS A 152 0.81 -1.23 -8.75
C LYS A 152 -0.26 -0.99 -7.69
N LEU A 153 -0.87 -2.08 -7.22
CA LEU A 153 -1.84 -2.07 -6.13
C LEU A 153 -1.30 -2.89 -4.96
N GLY A 154 -1.26 -2.29 -3.79
CA GLY A 154 -0.98 -2.97 -2.53
C GLY A 154 -2.06 -2.65 -1.51
N VAL A 155 -2.72 -3.67 -0.98
CA VAL A 155 -3.81 -3.52 0.01
C VAL A 155 -3.55 -4.34 1.26
N VAL A 156 -3.97 -3.79 2.40
CA VAL A 156 -4.01 -4.50 3.68
C VAL A 156 -5.48 -4.70 4.07
N LEU A 157 -5.93 -5.94 4.08
CA LEU A 157 -7.29 -6.32 4.44
C LEU A 157 -7.30 -6.65 5.94
N ILE A 158 -8.02 -5.83 6.71
CA ILE A 158 -8.15 -5.98 8.16
C ILE A 158 -9.54 -6.48 8.54
N GLY A 159 -9.61 -7.24 9.63
CA GLY A 159 -10.89 -7.62 10.26
C GLY A 159 -11.01 -9.10 10.60
N SER A 160 -12.24 -9.53 10.87
CA SER A 160 -12.57 -10.95 11.03
C SER A 160 -12.37 -11.70 9.71
N GLN A 161 -12.41 -13.04 9.78
CA GLN A 161 -12.30 -13.89 8.60
C GLN A 161 -13.41 -13.64 7.57
N SER A 162 -14.65 -13.44 8.03
CA SER A 162 -15.76 -13.06 7.13
C SER A 162 -15.49 -11.72 6.44
N GLN A 163 -14.97 -10.73 7.17
CA GLN A 163 -14.67 -9.42 6.60
C GLN A 163 -13.51 -9.49 5.59
N ALA A 164 -12.47 -10.28 5.88
CA ALA A 164 -11.39 -10.53 4.95
C ALA A 164 -11.89 -11.22 3.66
N GLN A 165 -12.82 -12.17 3.79
CA GLN A 165 -13.44 -12.84 2.65
C GLN A 165 -14.27 -11.89 1.78
N ASP A 166 -15.10 -11.03 2.37
CA ASP A 166 -15.89 -10.04 1.64
C ASP A 166 -14.98 -9.03 0.92
N ASN A 167 -13.95 -8.54 1.63
CA ASN A 167 -12.97 -7.61 1.06
C ASN A 167 -12.17 -8.26 -0.07
N MET A 168 -11.83 -9.54 0.05
CA MET A 168 -11.17 -10.29 -1.02
C MET A 168 -12.08 -10.40 -2.24
N ALA A 169 -13.37 -10.71 -2.07
CA ALA A 169 -14.31 -10.77 -3.18
C ALA A 169 -14.41 -9.43 -3.92
N SER A 170 -14.48 -8.31 -3.19
CA SER A 170 -14.43 -6.97 -3.79
C SER A 170 -13.09 -6.71 -4.50
N LEU A 171 -11.96 -7.14 -3.94
CA LEU A 171 -10.65 -6.98 -4.56
C LEU A 171 -10.54 -7.75 -5.88
N LEU A 172 -11.09 -8.95 -5.97
CA LEU A 172 -11.11 -9.73 -7.22
C LEU A 172 -11.90 -9.01 -8.32
N GLN A 173 -13.01 -8.34 -7.97
CA GLN A 173 -13.75 -7.49 -8.92
C GLN A 173 -12.89 -6.29 -9.40
N VAL A 174 -12.13 -5.67 -8.49
CA VAL A 174 -11.18 -4.60 -8.84
C VAL A 174 -10.09 -5.12 -9.78
N MET A 175 -9.51 -6.28 -9.47
CA MET A 175 -8.51 -6.93 -10.33
C MET A 175 -9.06 -7.19 -11.74
N THR A 176 -10.33 -7.57 -11.86
CA THR A 176 -10.99 -7.77 -13.15
C THR A 176 -11.12 -6.46 -13.93
N LYS A 177 -11.48 -5.36 -13.27
CA LYS A 177 -11.56 -4.02 -13.88
C LYS A 177 -10.18 -3.49 -14.31
N LEU A 178 -9.14 -3.80 -13.55
CA LEU A 178 -7.76 -3.33 -13.76
C LEU A 178 -6.89 -4.33 -14.54
N ARG A 179 -7.47 -5.40 -15.09
CA ARG A 179 -6.72 -6.52 -15.68
C ARG A 179 -5.77 -6.12 -16.82
N ASP A 180 -6.12 -5.05 -17.54
CA ASP A 180 -5.37 -4.57 -18.70
C ASP A 180 -4.27 -3.55 -18.33
N CYS A 181 -4.19 -3.14 -17.06
CA CYS A 181 -3.21 -2.14 -16.60
C CYS A 181 -2.37 -2.60 -15.41
N LEU A 182 -2.86 -3.50 -14.57
CA LEU A 182 -2.15 -3.92 -13.37
C LEU A 182 -0.91 -4.77 -13.71
N ARG A 183 0.21 -4.47 -13.05
CA ARG A 183 1.52 -5.14 -13.20
C ARG A 183 2.06 -5.70 -11.88
N SER A 184 1.73 -5.07 -10.76
CA SER A 184 2.16 -5.52 -9.43
C SER A 184 1.00 -5.51 -8.46
N LEU A 185 0.82 -6.63 -7.75
CA LEU A 185 -0.24 -6.82 -6.77
C LEU A 185 0.38 -7.28 -5.45
N SER A 186 0.06 -6.57 -4.36
CA SER A 186 0.37 -6.98 -3.01
C SER A 186 -0.90 -7.07 -2.17
N ILE A 187 -1.13 -8.22 -1.56
CA ILE A 187 -2.27 -8.48 -0.69
C ILE A 187 -1.73 -8.90 0.66
N TRP A 188 -2.18 -8.23 1.71
CA TRP A 188 -1.87 -8.62 3.07
C TRP A 188 -3.15 -8.71 3.88
N VAL A 189 -3.52 -9.91 4.29
CA VAL A 189 -4.62 -10.13 5.24
C VAL A 189 -4.05 -10.16 6.65
N THR A 190 -4.65 -9.39 7.56
CA THR A 190 -4.24 -9.33 8.97
C THR A 190 -5.44 -9.23 9.92
N PRO A 191 -5.44 -9.93 11.07
CA PRO A 191 -4.40 -10.83 11.57
C PRO A 191 -4.20 -12.05 10.65
N PRO A 192 -2.95 -12.56 10.54
CA PRO A 192 -2.70 -13.74 9.73
C PRO A 192 -3.44 -14.96 10.31
N PRO A 193 -3.70 -16.00 9.50
CA PRO A 193 -4.27 -17.25 9.96
C PRO A 193 -3.35 -17.84 11.03
N THR A 194 -3.90 -18.23 12.18
CA THR A 194 -3.13 -18.94 13.20
C THR A 194 -2.95 -20.41 12.81
N ASN A 195 -1.94 -21.06 13.39
CA ASN A 195 -1.71 -22.50 13.20
C ASN A 195 -2.83 -23.38 13.80
N GLY A 196 -3.80 -22.79 14.51
CA GLY A 196 -4.82 -23.53 15.25
C GLY A 196 -5.92 -24.13 14.38
N ASP A 197 -6.54 -23.34 13.49
CA ASP A 197 -7.72 -23.79 12.74
C ASP A 197 -7.48 -23.82 11.21
N PRO A 198 -7.24 -25.02 10.63
CA PRO A 198 -7.01 -25.18 9.19
C PRO A 198 -8.25 -24.88 8.32
N SER A 199 -9.44 -24.76 8.90
CA SER A 199 -10.67 -24.43 8.16
C SER A 199 -10.73 -22.95 7.74
N VAL A 200 -9.96 -22.10 8.41
CA VAL A 200 -9.89 -20.66 8.13
C VAL A 200 -9.15 -20.43 6.82
N THR A 201 -9.88 -20.19 5.75
CA THR A 201 -9.36 -19.93 4.41
C THR A 201 -9.96 -18.66 3.82
N VAL A 202 -9.23 -18.02 2.91
CA VAL A 202 -9.76 -16.91 2.10
C VAL A 202 -9.81 -17.35 0.65
N ASN A 203 -11.02 -17.39 0.11
CA ASN A 203 -11.28 -17.77 -1.26
C ASN A 203 -10.82 -16.66 -2.22
N MET A 204 -9.93 -17.04 -3.13
CA MET A 204 -9.36 -16.19 -4.19
C MET A 204 -9.70 -16.71 -5.59
N VAL A 205 -10.81 -17.44 -5.74
CA VAL A 205 -11.25 -18.02 -7.01
C VAL A 205 -11.76 -16.93 -7.95
N MET A 206 -11.29 -16.98 -9.18
CA MET A 206 -11.68 -16.12 -10.28
C MET A 206 -11.57 -16.92 -11.57
N THR A 207 -12.43 -16.63 -12.55
CA THR A 207 -12.32 -17.21 -13.89
C THR A 207 -11.08 -16.71 -14.60
N GLN A 208 -10.42 -17.59 -15.34
CA GLN A 208 -9.13 -17.31 -15.97
C GLN A 208 -9.17 -16.16 -16.97
N ASP A 209 -10.30 -15.96 -17.66
CA ASP A 209 -10.49 -14.85 -18.61
C ASP A 209 -10.50 -13.46 -17.96
N TYR A 210 -10.74 -13.40 -16.65
CA TYR A 210 -10.72 -12.17 -15.87
C TYR A 210 -9.39 -11.93 -15.14
N ALA A 211 -8.42 -12.84 -15.30
CA ALA A 211 -7.11 -12.69 -14.68
C ALA A 211 -6.34 -11.47 -15.22
N PRO A 212 -5.56 -10.77 -14.37
CA PRO A 212 -4.71 -9.66 -14.80
C PRO A 212 -3.49 -10.21 -15.56
N LYS A 213 -3.65 -10.51 -16.85
CA LYS A 213 -2.64 -11.23 -17.66
C LYS A 213 -1.28 -10.54 -17.74
N LEU A 214 -1.23 -9.24 -17.47
CA LEU A 214 -0.03 -8.42 -17.49
C LEU A 214 0.67 -8.36 -16.12
N LEU A 215 0.21 -9.13 -15.13
CA LEU A 215 0.77 -9.12 -13.79
C LEU A 215 2.17 -9.75 -13.79
N GLU A 216 3.17 -8.96 -13.42
CA GLU A 216 4.58 -9.33 -13.37
C GLU A 216 5.03 -9.71 -11.94
N SER A 217 4.36 -9.16 -10.93
CA SER A 217 4.75 -9.30 -9.51
C SER A 217 3.55 -9.53 -8.60
N LEU A 218 3.64 -10.56 -7.74
CA LEU A 218 2.62 -10.94 -6.77
C LEU A 218 3.22 -11.14 -5.37
N ASP A 219 2.76 -10.39 -4.37
CA ASP A 219 3.13 -10.52 -2.95
C ASP A 219 1.87 -10.83 -2.12
N ILE A 220 1.68 -12.08 -1.68
CA ILE A 220 0.53 -12.49 -0.87
C ILE A 220 1.00 -12.82 0.55
N ARG A 221 0.34 -12.22 1.55
CA ARG A 221 0.65 -12.41 2.96
C ARG A 221 -0.59 -12.69 3.79
N GLY A 222 -0.48 -13.64 4.72
CA GLY A 222 -1.53 -13.96 5.68
C GLY A 222 -2.78 -14.56 5.04
N VAL A 223 -2.63 -15.32 3.95
CA VAL A 223 -3.76 -15.95 3.26
C VAL A 223 -3.55 -17.45 3.26
N ARG A 224 -4.37 -18.19 4.02
CA ARG A 224 -4.46 -19.64 3.86
C ARG A 224 -5.41 -19.94 2.70
N PHE A 225 -4.90 -20.59 1.67
CA PHE A 225 -5.68 -20.91 0.48
C PHE A 225 -6.57 -22.14 0.69
N LEU A 226 -7.70 -22.18 -0.02
CA LEU A 226 -8.55 -23.36 -0.09
C LEU A 226 -7.75 -24.56 -0.62
N ASN A 227 -7.89 -25.72 0.02
CA ASN A 227 -7.12 -26.93 -0.29
C ASN A 227 -5.60 -26.73 -0.27
N THR A 228 -5.10 -25.71 0.44
CA THR A 228 -3.67 -25.39 0.57
C THR A 228 -2.95 -25.18 -0.76
N GLY A 229 -3.68 -24.75 -1.79
CA GLY A 229 -3.16 -24.57 -3.14
C GLY A 229 -3.44 -23.18 -3.72
N LEU A 230 -2.49 -22.70 -4.54
CA LEU A 230 -2.64 -21.41 -5.20
C LEU A 230 -3.81 -21.44 -6.20
N PRO A 231 -4.59 -20.35 -6.29
CA PRO A 231 -5.69 -20.23 -7.24
C PRO A 231 -5.27 -20.50 -8.69
N HIS A 232 -6.11 -21.20 -9.45
CA HIS A 232 -5.80 -21.61 -10.83
C HIS A 232 -5.42 -20.47 -11.77
N TRP A 233 -6.00 -19.29 -11.59
CA TRP A 233 -5.70 -18.12 -12.43
C TRP A 233 -4.24 -17.66 -12.31
N ILE A 234 -3.54 -17.97 -11.22
CA ILE A 234 -2.11 -17.63 -11.05
C ILE A 234 -1.26 -18.40 -12.07
N TRP A 235 -1.63 -19.64 -12.36
CA TRP A 235 -0.96 -20.49 -13.35
C TRP A 235 -1.12 -20.00 -14.79
N ALA A 236 -2.11 -19.12 -15.03
CA ALA A 236 -2.36 -18.54 -16.34
C ALA A 236 -1.51 -17.29 -16.64
N LEU A 237 -0.82 -16.74 -15.63
CA LEU A 237 -0.09 -15.48 -15.75
C LEU A 237 1.27 -15.69 -16.42
N GLN A 238 1.34 -15.42 -17.72
CA GLN A 238 2.57 -15.61 -18.52
C GLN A 238 3.66 -14.59 -18.17
N GLU A 239 3.28 -13.37 -17.77
CA GLU A 239 4.21 -12.30 -17.42
C GLU A 239 4.74 -12.39 -15.98
N LEU A 240 4.19 -13.29 -15.16
CA LEU A 240 4.51 -13.37 -13.73
C LEU A 240 5.93 -13.88 -13.52
N CYS A 241 6.81 -12.98 -13.10
CA CYS A 241 8.23 -13.27 -12.88
C CYS A 241 8.67 -13.14 -11.42
N GLU A 242 7.84 -12.56 -10.54
CA GLU A 242 8.13 -12.41 -9.12
C GLU A 242 6.97 -12.84 -8.24
N ILE A 243 7.23 -13.78 -7.31
CA ILE A 243 6.29 -14.21 -6.28
C ILE A 243 6.92 -14.06 -4.90
N THR A 244 6.18 -13.45 -3.99
CA THR A 244 6.43 -13.49 -2.54
C THR A 244 5.22 -14.08 -1.83
N LEU A 245 5.44 -15.09 -1.02
CA LEU A 245 4.42 -15.72 -0.17
C LEU A 245 4.88 -15.62 1.28
N CYS A 246 3.96 -15.25 2.17
CA CYS A 246 4.20 -15.19 3.61
C CYS A 246 2.96 -15.67 4.36
N ASP A 247 3.10 -16.60 5.30
CA ASP A 247 2.00 -17.13 6.10
C ASP A 247 0.85 -17.64 5.22
N THR A 248 1.20 -18.43 4.18
CA THR A 248 0.25 -18.93 3.15
C THR A 248 -0.13 -20.40 3.26
N PHE A 249 0.63 -21.18 4.03
CA PHE A 249 0.36 -22.58 4.35
C PHE A 249 0.19 -23.46 3.10
N LEU A 250 1.06 -23.32 2.10
CA LEU A 250 0.97 -24.16 0.90
C LEU A 250 1.32 -25.61 1.21
N SER A 251 0.64 -26.52 0.52
CA SER A 251 1.04 -27.92 0.53
C SER A 251 2.35 -28.12 -0.24
N LYS A 252 3.03 -29.23 0.07
CA LYS A 252 4.19 -29.70 -0.71
C LYS A 252 3.87 -29.83 -2.21
N VAL A 253 2.66 -30.27 -2.56
CA VAL A 253 2.22 -30.41 -3.95
C VAL A 253 2.13 -29.05 -4.63
N SER A 254 1.56 -28.05 -3.95
CA SER A 254 1.44 -26.70 -4.48
C SER A 254 2.79 -25.99 -4.62
N LEU A 255 3.75 -26.29 -3.75
CA LEU A 255 5.14 -25.83 -3.90
C LEU A 255 5.82 -26.47 -5.11
N GLN A 256 5.55 -27.74 -5.41
CA GLN A 256 6.05 -28.38 -6.64
C GLN A 256 5.41 -27.75 -7.89
N ASP A 257 4.11 -27.47 -7.84
CA ASP A 257 3.39 -26.79 -8.92
C ASP A 257 3.97 -25.41 -9.26
N LEU A 258 4.46 -24.64 -8.27
CA LEU A 258 5.16 -23.38 -8.52
C LEU A 258 6.35 -23.56 -9.47
N GLY A 259 7.17 -24.60 -9.25
CA GLY A 259 8.32 -24.91 -10.10
C GLY A 259 7.94 -25.49 -11.47
N ASN A 260 6.84 -26.23 -11.52
CA ASN A 260 6.42 -26.94 -12.73
C ASN A 260 5.54 -26.10 -13.68
N LYS A 261 4.81 -25.10 -13.18
CA LYS A 261 3.81 -24.36 -13.96
C LYS A 261 4.20 -22.92 -14.26
N LEU A 262 5.11 -22.31 -13.49
CA LEU A 262 5.53 -20.92 -13.69
C LEU A 262 6.94 -20.84 -14.28
N HIS A 263 7.06 -21.16 -15.57
CA HIS A 263 8.36 -21.24 -16.25
C HIS A 263 9.09 -19.90 -16.39
N HIS A 264 8.38 -18.77 -16.28
CA HIS A 264 8.96 -17.43 -16.35
C HIS A 264 9.34 -16.84 -14.98
N LEU A 265 9.15 -17.60 -13.89
CA LEU A 265 9.44 -17.15 -12.54
C LEU A 265 10.95 -16.94 -12.35
N ARG A 266 11.35 -15.70 -12.04
CA ARG A 266 12.74 -15.30 -11.80
C ARG A 266 13.05 -15.06 -10.32
N ARG A 267 12.03 -14.70 -9.54
CA ARG A 267 12.18 -14.45 -8.10
C ARG A 267 11.06 -15.15 -7.34
N LEU A 268 11.45 -16.06 -6.45
CA LEU A 268 10.56 -16.69 -5.49
C LEU A 268 11.05 -16.37 -4.08
N ARG A 269 10.16 -15.82 -3.24
CA ARG A 269 10.40 -15.62 -1.81
C ARG A 269 9.33 -16.35 -1.02
N LEU A 270 9.73 -17.36 -0.27
CA LEU A 270 8.88 -18.06 0.69
C LEU A 270 9.30 -17.59 2.08
N LEU A 271 8.38 -16.96 2.80
CA LEU A 271 8.59 -16.41 4.14
C LEU A 271 7.61 -17.11 5.09
N ARG A 272 8.00 -17.34 6.36
CA ARG A 272 7.16 -17.83 7.48
C ARG A 272 5.93 -18.68 7.09
N ASN A 273 5.89 -19.97 7.41
CA ASN A 273 4.72 -20.83 7.16
C ASN A 273 4.18 -20.75 5.70
N SER A 274 5.06 -20.60 4.70
CA SER A 274 4.68 -20.66 3.27
C SER A 274 4.95 -22.02 2.67
#